data_AF-A0AAN9KDJ1-F1
#
_entry.id   AF-A0AAN9KDJ1-F1
#
_cell.length_a   1.000
_cell.length_b   1.000
_cell.length_c   1.000
_cell.angle_alpha   90.00
_cell.angle_beta   90.00
_cell.angle_gamma   90.00
#
_symmetry.space_group_name_H-M   'P 1'
#
loop_
_entity.id
_entity.type
_entity.pdbx_description
1 polymer ?
#
loop_
_entity_poly.entity_id
_entity_poly.type
_entity_poly.pdbx_seq_one_letter_code
_entity_poly.pdbx_strand_id
1 'polypeptide(L)' 'MEKCKVTDKTIDAISVAKEQKRSLWRVSSTLFAHIASDAVLKPLGHFAESPLASKYPPICAREYVEQELAVINVKGKK' A
#
# COMPACT_ATOMS: atom_id res chain seq x y z
N MET A 1 13.17 0.20 8.82
CA MET A 1 12.27 -0.86 9.32
C MET A 1 11.46 -0.27 10.46
N GLU A 2 10.26 0.23 10.16
CA GLU A 2 9.39 0.88 11.14
C GLU A 2 8.91 -0.19 12.13
N LYS A 3 9.28 -0.06 13.41
CA LYS A 3 8.83 -0.98 14.46
C LYS A 3 7.31 -0.91 14.53
N CYS A 4 6.63 -2.05 14.36
CA CYS A 4 5.20 -2.15 14.70
C CYS A 4 5.00 -1.58 16.11
N LYS A 5 4.23 -0.50 16.23
CA LYS A 5 3.89 0.07 17.53
C LYS A 5 3.02 -0.93 18.26
N VAL A 6 3.61 -1.66 19.20
CA VAL A 6 2.88 -2.51 20.14
C VAL A 6 2.17 -1.58 21.10
N THR A 7 0.84 -1.63 21.10
CA THR A 7 0.00 -0.91 22.07
C THR A 7 -0.23 -1.78 23.29
N ASP A 8 -0.56 -1.19 24.43
CA ASP A 8 -0.89 -1.93 25.66
C ASP A 8 -2.01 -2.95 25.41
N LYS A 9 -3.01 -2.59 24.61
CA LYS A 9 -4.09 -3.49 24.15
C LYS A 9 -3.58 -4.73 23.41
N THR A 10 -2.47 -4.60 22.67
CA THR A 10 -1.84 -5.72 21.97
C THR A 10 -1.18 -6.67 22.97
N ILE A 11 -0.57 -6.13 24.02
CA ILE A 11 0.06 -6.90 25.10
C ILE A 11 -1.01 -7.69 25.87
N ASP A 12 -2.11 -7.05 26.23
CA ASP A 12 -3.24 -7.68 26.92
C ASP A 12 -3.84 -8.82 26.08
N ALA A 13 -4.07 -8.58 24.78
CA ALA A 13 -4.59 -9.60 23.87
C ALA A 13 -3.66 -10.81 23.75
N ILE A 14 -2.33 -10.59 23.75
CA ILE A 14 -1.33 -11.66 23.77
C ILE A 14 -1.37 -12.43 25.09
N SER A 15 -1.50 -11.74 26.24
CA SER A 15 -1.58 -12.38 27.56
C SER A 15 -2.77 -13.33 27.64
N VAL A 16 -3.96 -12.84 27.26
CA VAL A 16 -5.19 -13.66 27.25
C VAL A 16 -5.07 -14.83 26.27
N ALA A 17 -4.46 -14.63 25.10
CA ALA A 17 -4.25 -15.71 24.13
C ALA A 17 -3.29 -16.79 24.66
N LYS A 18 -2.24 -16.42 25.41
CA LYS A 18 -1.31 -17.34 26.06
C LYS A 18 -1.98 -18.15 27.16
N GLU A 19 -2.74 -17.50 28.05
CA GLU A 19 -3.50 -18.17 29.12
C GLU A 19 -4.47 -19.21 28.55
N GLN A 20 -5.09 -18.91 27.41
CA GLN A 20 -6.05 -19.78 26.72
C GLN A 20 -5.40 -20.76 25.74
N LYS A 21 -4.06 -20.87 25.70
CA LYS A 21 -3.29 -21.74 24.78
C LYS A 21 -3.68 -21.57 23.29
N ARG A 22 -4.06 -20.37 22.88
CA ARG A 22 -4.41 -20.03 21.48
C ARG A 22 -3.16 -19.69 20.67
N SER A 23 -3.22 -19.93 19.35
CA SER A 23 -2.14 -19.55 18.42
C SER A 23 -1.94 -18.02 18.41
N LEU A 24 -0.69 -17.57 18.46
CA LEU A 24 -0.30 -16.15 18.37
C LEU A 24 -0.03 -15.68 16.93
N TRP A 25 -0.22 -16.56 15.94
CA TRP A 25 0.08 -16.26 14.55
C TRP A 25 -0.93 -15.26 13.99
N ARG A 26 -0.43 -14.17 13.41
CA ARG A 26 -1.24 -13.27 12.58
C ARG A 26 -1.15 -13.72 11.13
N VAL A 27 -2.25 -14.22 10.60
CA VAL A 27 -2.39 -14.56 9.18
C VAL A 27 -3.24 -13.48 8.52
N SER A 28 -2.74 -12.88 7.45
CA SER A 28 -3.50 -11.93 6.62
C SER A 28 -3.27 -12.24 5.15
N SER A 29 -4.33 -12.13 4.36
CA SER A 29 -4.26 -12.14 2.90
C SER A 29 -4.57 -10.72 2.40
N THR A 30 -3.73 -10.21 1.51
CA THR A 30 -3.93 -8.90 0.88
C THR A 30 -3.85 -9.07 -0.63
N LEU A 31 -4.87 -8.60 -1.34
CA LEU A 31 -4.91 -8.54 -2.79
C LEU A 31 -4.65 -7.11 -3.25
N PHE A 32 -3.65 -6.93 -4.12
CA PHE A 32 -3.39 -5.65 -4.77
C PHE A 32 -3.96 -5.68 -6.18
N ALA A 33 -4.91 -4.79 -6.45
CA ALA A 33 -5.46 -4.57 -7.79
C ALA A 33 -4.72 -3.40 -8.45
N HIS A 34 -4.41 -3.57 -9.73
CA HIS A 34 -3.72 -2.57 -10.54
C HIS A 34 -4.59 -2.15 -11.72
N ILE A 35 -4.44 -0.88 -12.11
CA ILE A 35 -4.94 -0.41 -13.41
C ILE A 35 -4.15 -1.13 -14.53
N ALA A 36 -4.80 -1.37 -15.67
CA ALA A 36 -4.15 -1.94 -16.84
C ALA A 36 -2.87 -1.16 -17.21
N SER A 37 -1.78 -1.87 -17.50
CA SER A 37 -0.45 -1.28 -17.62
C SER A 37 -0.30 -0.27 -18.76
N ASP A 38 -1.14 -0.39 -19.78
CA ASP A 38 -1.21 0.47 -20.97
C ASP A 38 -2.18 1.65 -20.80
N ALA A 39 -2.92 1.71 -19.69
CA ALA A 39 -3.80 2.84 -19.42
C ALA A 39 -3.01 4.08 -18.97
N VAL A 40 -3.53 5.25 -19.34
CA VAL A 40 -3.00 6.55 -18.91
C VAL A 40 -3.79 7.03 -17.69
N LEU A 41 -3.09 7.18 -16.57
CA LEU A 41 -3.61 7.77 -15.34
C LEU A 41 -3.71 9.28 -15.53
N LYS A 42 -4.90 9.85 -15.29
CA LYS A 42 -5.15 11.30 -15.34
C LYS A 42 -6.34 11.67 -14.44
N PRO A 43 -6.45 12.92 -14.00
CA PRO A 43 -7.61 13.38 -13.23
C PRO A 43 -8.93 13.12 -13.97
N LEU A 44 -9.96 12.70 -13.23
CA LEU A 44 -11.27 12.31 -13.78
C LEU A 44 -12.29 13.43 -13.66
N GLY A 45 -13.11 13.64 -14.69
CA GLY A 45 -14.24 14.58 -14.66
C GLY A 45 -13.86 15.94 -14.08
N HIS A 46 -14.63 16.40 -13.09
CA HIS A 46 -14.43 17.70 -12.42
C HIS A 46 -13.06 17.83 -11.70
N PHE A 47 -12.36 16.73 -11.40
CA PHE A 47 -11.01 16.83 -10.83
C PHE A 47 -9.98 17.33 -11.83
N ALA A 48 -10.23 17.19 -13.14
CA ALA A 48 -9.38 17.77 -14.18
C ALA A 48 -9.52 19.29 -14.29
N GLU A 49 -10.61 19.85 -13.80
CA GLU A 49 -10.89 21.30 -13.78
C GLU A 49 -10.40 21.98 -12.49
N SER A 50 -9.98 21.18 -11.49
CA SER A 50 -9.45 21.69 -10.24
C SER A 50 -8.16 22.49 -10.47
N PRO A 51 -7.92 23.59 -9.72
CA PRO A 51 -6.63 24.27 -9.72
C PRO A 51 -5.45 23.34 -9.39
N LEU A 52 -5.73 22.22 -8.71
CA LEU A 52 -4.74 21.19 -8.36
C LEU A 52 -4.49 20.16 -9.46
N ALA A 53 -5.26 20.17 -10.56
CA ALA A 53 -5.10 19.21 -11.66
C ALA A 53 -3.69 19.25 -12.25
N SER A 54 -3.06 20.43 -12.26
CA SER A 54 -1.67 20.64 -12.68
C SER A 54 -0.65 19.78 -11.91
N LYS A 55 -0.97 19.35 -10.68
CA LYS A 55 -0.10 18.48 -9.87
C LYS A 55 -0.14 17.01 -10.28
N TYR A 56 -1.13 16.61 -11.07
CA TYR A 56 -1.36 15.23 -11.48
C TYR A 56 -1.30 15.13 -13.01
N PRO A 57 -0.11 15.32 -13.62
CA PRO A 57 0.03 15.21 -15.06
C PRO A 57 -0.30 13.78 -15.52
N PRO A 58 -0.83 13.61 -16.75
CA PRO A 58 -1.08 12.30 -17.30
C PRO A 58 0.20 11.43 -17.32
N ILE A 59 0.12 10.20 -16.81
CA ILE A 59 1.24 9.25 -16.76
C ILE A 59 0.78 7.84 -17.11
N CYS A 60 1.60 7.06 -17.80
CA CYS A 60 1.31 5.65 -18.06
C CYS A 60 1.30 4.87 -16.74
N ALA A 61 0.29 4.00 -16.54
CA ALA A 61 0.14 3.23 -15.31
C ALA A 61 1.38 2.36 -15.01
N ARG A 62 1.98 1.76 -16.06
CA ARG A 62 3.25 1.01 -15.93
C ARG A 62 4.38 1.89 -15.39
N GLU A 63 4.57 3.06 -15.99
CA GLU A 63 5.66 3.97 -15.61
C GLU A 63 5.51 4.44 -14.17
N TYR A 64 4.28 4.77 -13.76
CA TYR A 64 3.98 5.16 -12.39
C TYR A 64 4.34 4.03 -11.40
N VAL A 65 3.90 2.80 -11.67
CA VAL A 65 4.24 1.64 -10.82
C VAL A 65 5.75 1.41 -10.76
N GLU A 66 6.46 1.53 -11.89
CA GLU A 66 7.92 1.39 -11.92
C GLU A 66 8.65 2.45 -11.10
N GLN A 67 8.16 3.69 -11.10
CA GLN A 67 8.69 4.78 -10.28
C GLN A 67 8.50 4.50 -8.78
N GLU A 68 7.29 4.10 -8.38
CA GLU A 68 6.98 3.74 -6.98
C GLU A 68 7.82 2.54 -6.50
N LEU A 69 7.95 1.49 -7.33
CA LEU A 69 8.79 0.33 -7.01
C LEU A 69 10.28 0.67 -6.88
N ALA A 70 10.76 1.65 -7.63
CA ALA A 70 12.14 2.14 -7.53
C ALA A 70 12.39 2.84 -6.18
N VAL A 71 11.43 3.64 -5.69
CA VAL A 71 11.53 4.33 -4.38
C VAL A 71 11.68 3.32 -3.23
N ILE A 72 10.97 2.19 -3.30
CA ILE A 72 11.02 1.15 -2.26
C ILE A 72 12.10 0.08 -2.51
N ASN A 73 12.94 0.25 -3.54
CA ASN A 73 14.04 -0.65 -3.91
C ASN A 73 13.62 -2.11 -4.18
N VAL A 74 12.39 -2.31 -4.70
CA VAL A 74 11.84 -3.64 -5.06
C VAL A 74 11.84 -3.85 -6.58
N LYS A 75 12.47 -2.93 -7.34
CA LYS A 75 12.63 -3.11 -8.79
C LYS A 75 13.46 -4.37 -9.05
N GLY A 76 12.86 -5.37 -9.68
CA GLY A 76 13.51 -6.63 -10.00
C GLY A 76 14.82 -6.37 -10.72
N LYS A 77 15.93 -6.90 -10.18
CA LYS A 77 17.21 -6.88 -10.90
C LYS A 77 17.04 -7.75 -12.14
N LYS A 78 17.23 -7.15 -13.32
CA LYS A 78 17.29 -7.89 -14.58
C LYS A 78 18.49 -8.81 -14.60
#